data_AF-A0A950Q1Z8-F1
#
_entry.id   AF-A0A950Q1Z8-F1
#
_cell.length_a   1.000
_cell.length_b   1.000
_cell.length_c   1.000
_cell.angle_alpha   90.00
_cell.angle_beta   90.00
_cell.angle_gamma   90.00
#
_symmetry.space_group_name_H-M   'P 1'
#
loop_
_entity.id
_entity.type
_entity.pdbx_description
1 polymer ?
#
loop_
_entity_poly.entity_id
_entity_poly.type
_entity_poly.pdbx_seq_one_letter_code
_entity_poly.pdbx_strand_id
1 'polypeptide(L)' 'TAAASVDLVERLGANVLGLGFVIELAFLHGRDKLEGRDLVSLLVYE' A
#
# COMPACT_ATOMS: atom_id res chain seq x y z
N THR A 1 8.55 -2.97 -2.11
CA THR A 1 8.56 -2.95 -0.63
C THR A 1 7.16 -3.22 -0.11
N ALA A 2 6.22 -2.26 -0.13
CA ALA A 2 4.86 -2.46 0.38
C ALA A 2 4.11 -3.64 -0.29
N ALA A 3 4.06 -3.68 -1.62
CA ALA A 3 3.40 -4.77 -2.35
C ALA A 3 4.03 -6.15 -2.06
N ALA A 4 5.36 -6.22 -1.91
CA ALA A 4 6.04 -7.46 -1.57
C ALA A 4 5.78 -7.89 -0.11
N SER A 5 5.69 -6.93 0.83
CA SER A 5 5.30 -7.21 2.21
C SER A 5 3.87 -7.73 2.29
N VAL A 6 2.95 -7.15 1.52
CA VAL A 6 1.57 -7.61 1.38
C VAL A 6 1.52 -9.04 0.85
N ASP A 7 2.16 -9.31 -0.30
CA ASP A 7 2.23 -10.66 -0.89
C ASP A 7 2.75 -11.69 0.12
N LEU A 8 3.81 -11.34 0.86
CA LEU A 8 4.40 -12.23 1.85
C LEU A 8 3.41 -12.61 2.95
N VAL A 9 2.70 -11.64 3.53
CA VAL A 9 1.78 -11.93 4.65
C VAL A 9 0.51 -12.63 4.18
N GLU A 10 0.03 -12.33 2.98
CA GLU A 10 -1.13 -13.03 2.40
C GLU A 10 -0.83 -14.49 2.09
N ARG A 11 0.37 -14.80 1.61
CA ARG A 11 0.84 -16.18 1.44
C ARG A 11 0.91 -16.96 2.75
N LEU A 12 0.96 -16.27 3.90
CA LEU A 12 0.90 -16.85 5.24
C LEU A 12 -0.52 -16.92 5.80
N GLY A 13 -1.54 -16.57 5.01
CA GLY A 13 -2.95 -16.64 5.38
C GLY A 13 -3.50 -15.36 6.04
N ALA A 14 -2.75 -14.26 6.01
CA ALA A 14 -3.28 -12.97 6.47
C ALA A 14 -4.27 -12.39 5.46
N ASN A 15 -5.27 -11.67 5.97
CA ASN A 15 -6.13 -10.81 5.16
C ASN A 15 -5.74 -9.34 5.42
N VAL A 16 -5.02 -8.71 4.48
CA VAL A 16 -4.57 -7.33 4.66
C VAL A 16 -5.68 -6.36 4.30
N LEU A 17 -6.27 -5.73 5.34
CA LEU A 17 -7.40 -4.82 5.22
C LEU A 17 -7.02 -3.44 4.64
N GLY A 18 -5.78 -3.00 4.83
CA GLY A 18 -5.31 -1.71 4.32
C GLY A 18 -3.85 -1.42 4.66
N LEU A 19 -3.33 -0.31 4.14
CA LEU A 19 -1.99 0.19 4.39
C LEU A 19 -2.00 1.69 4.72
N GLY A 20 -1.11 2.09 5.63
CA GLY A 20 -0.93 3.49 6.04
C GLY A 20 0.47 4.00 5.66
N PHE A 21 0.54 5.22 5.13
CA PHE A 21 1.77 5.91 4.76
C PHE A 21 1.82 7.30 5.42
N VAL A 22 3.00 7.71 5.88
CA VAL A 22 3.20 9.08 6.37
C VAL A 22 3.30 10.05 5.18
N ILE A 23 4.02 9.65 4.14
CA ILE A 23 4.23 10.43 2.93
C ILE A 23 3.95 9.53 1.72
N GLU A 24 3.16 10.02 0.80
CA GLU A 24 2.94 9.43 -0.51
C GLU A 24 3.50 10.35 -1.61
N LEU A 25 4.17 9.74 -2.58
CA LEU A 25 4.64 10.39 -3.80
C LEU A 25 3.73 9.95 -4.96
N ALA A 26 2.68 10.71 -5.24
CA ALA A 26 1.60 10.34 -6.16
C ALA A 26 2.10 10.20 -7.61
N PHE A 27 3.01 11.06 -8.07
CA PHE A 27 3.67 10.94 -9.38
C PHE A 27 4.37 9.60 -9.65
N LEU A 28 4.65 8.80 -8.62
CA LEU A 28 5.24 7.47 -8.79
C LEU A 28 4.22 6.36 -9.04
N HIS A 29 2.92 6.66 -8.99
CA HIS A 29 1.84 5.69 -9.21
C HIS A 29 1.95 4.45 -8.31
N GLY A 30 2.31 4.67 -7.04
CA GLY A 30 2.52 3.59 -6.07
C GLY A 30 1.24 2.84 -5.71
N ARG A 31 0.09 3.53 -5.72
CA ARG A 31 -1.23 2.97 -5.39
C ARG A 31 -1.67 1.88 -6.36
N ASP A 32 -1.32 2.00 -7.63
CA ASP A 32 -1.66 1.03 -8.69
C ASP A 32 -1.11 -0.38 -8.37
N LYS A 33 0.00 -0.46 -7.64
CA LYS A 33 0.59 -1.73 -7.20
C LYS A 33 -0.06 -2.32 -5.94
N LEU A 34 -1.01 -1.61 -5.35
CA LEU A 34 -1.68 -1.92 -4.09
C LEU A 34 -3.22 -1.87 -4.23
N GLU A 35 -3.72 -1.98 -5.46
CA GLU A 35 -5.14 -1.96 -5.78
C GLU A 35 -5.95 -2.98 -4.96
N GLY A 36 -7.22 -2.65 -4.70
CA GLY A 36 -8.13 -3.51 -3.93
C GLY A 36 -7.97 -3.43 -2.41
N ARG A 37 -7.18 -2.47 -1.91
CA ARG A 37 -6.95 -2.26 -0.47
C ARG A 37 -7.22 -0.82 -0.09
N ASP A 38 -7.61 -0.62 1.17
CA ASP A 38 -7.73 0.73 1.73
C ASP A 38 -6.33 1.34 1.93
N LEU A 39 -6.13 2.54 1.41
CA LEU A 39 -4.85 3.23 1.39
C LEU A 39 -5.02 4.60 2.04
N VAL A 40 -4.31 4.82 3.14
CA VAL A 40 -4.33 6.08 3.87
C VAL A 40 -2.94 6.70 3.86
N SER A 41 -2.87 7.96 3.44
CA SER A 41 -1.63 8.75 3.43
C SER A 41 -1.85 10.04 4.22
N LEU A 42 -0.94 10.37 5.14
CA LEU A 42 -1.04 11.60 5.93
C LEU A 42 -0.66 12.84 5.12
N LEU A 43 0.33 12.71 4.24
CA LEU A 43 0.78 13.73 3.30
C LEU A 43 0.87 13.13 1.89
N VAL A 44 0.40 13.88 0.90
CA VAL A 44 0.48 13.50 -0.51
C VAL A 44 1.23 14.60 -1.26
N TYR A 45 2.26 14.20 -2.00
CA TYR A 45 2.97 15.05 -2.94
C TYR A 45 2.60 14.61 -4.35
N GLU A 46 2.13 15.57 -5.14
CA GLU A 46 1.71 15.35 -6.53
C GLU A 46 2.90 15.08 -7.45
#